data_AF-A0A958GA35-F1
#
_entry.id   AF-A0A958GA35-F1
#
_cell.length_a   1.000
_cell.length_b   1.000
_cell.length_c   1.000
_cell.angle_alpha   90.00
_cell.angle_beta   90.00
_cell.angle_gamma   90.00
#
_symmetry.space_group_name_H-M   'P 1'
#
loop_
_entity.id
_entity.type
_entity.pdbx_description
1 polymer ?
#
loop_
_entity_poly.entity_id
_entity_poly.type
_entity_poly.pdbx_seq_one_letter_code
_entity_poly.pdbx_strand_id
1 'polypeptide(L)'
;RNQQLKEVCQITSDRERRAMEAERESVRIKQVEWLVQHQDQEFEGVISGVTSFGIFVETLPYLIEGLVRVERMENDFYIFDEKTYSMIGRESG
;
A
#
# COMPACT_ATOMS: atom_id res chain seq x y z
N ARG A 1 -18.66 -20.84 34.03
CA ARG A 1 -19.15 -21.26 32.69
C ARG A 1 -19.28 -20.08 31.71
N ASN A 2 -20.09 -19.03 31.99
CA ASN A 2 -20.20 -17.87 31.07
C ASN A 2 -18.93 -17.00 30.95
N GLN A 3 -18.17 -16.82 32.05
CA GLN A 3 -16.91 -16.04 32.04
C GLN A 3 -15.85 -16.69 31.13
N GLN A 4 -15.69 -18.02 31.25
CA GLN A 4 -14.73 -18.80 30.46
C GLN A 4 -15.05 -18.76 28.95
N LEU A 5 -16.34 -18.80 28.58
CA LEU A 5 -16.74 -18.67 27.18
C LEU A 5 -16.38 -17.29 26.61
N LYS A 6 -16.57 -16.22 27.38
CA LYS A 6 -16.18 -14.86 26.96
C LYS A 6 -14.66 -14.73 26.78
N GLU A 7 -13.87 -15.28 27.69
CA GLU A 7 -12.40 -15.29 27.57
C GLU A 7 -11.93 -16.08 26.34
N VAL A 8 -12.50 -17.27 26.12
CA VAL A 8 -12.16 -18.09 24.95
C VAL A 8 -12.52 -17.37 23.65
N CYS A 9 -13.70 -16.75 23.56
CA CYS A 9 -14.08 -15.98 22.38
C CYS A 9 -13.09 -14.84 22.11
N GLN A 10 -12.71 -14.07 23.14
CA GLN A 10 -11.76 -12.98 22.99
C GLN A 10 -10.39 -13.47 22.49
N ILE A 11 -9.87 -14.54 23.09
CA ILE A 11 -8.59 -15.13 22.69
C ILE A 11 -8.63 -15.61 21.24
N THR A 12 -9.73 -16.25 20.82
CA THR A 12 -9.89 -16.71 19.43
C THR A 12 -9.93 -15.54 18.46
N SER A 13 -10.74 -14.51 18.72
CA SER A 13 -10.80 -13.32 17.86
C SER A 13 -9.46 -12.59 17.76
N ASP A 14 -8.70 -12.49 18.86
CA ASP A 14 -7.38 -11.86 18.85
C ASP A 14 -6.31 -12.73 18.16
N ARG A 15 -6.48 -14.05 18.16
CA ARG A 15 -5.63 -14.96 17.39
C ARG A 15 -5.94 -14.90 15.91
N GLU A 16 -7.22 -14.84 15.53
CA GLU A 16 -7.64 -14.69 14.14
C GLU A 16 -7.12 -13.39 13.53
N ARG A 17 -7.24 -12.26 14.25
CA ARG A 17 -6.70 -10.98 13.79
C ARG A 17 -5.19 -11.04 13.57
N ARG A 18 -4.45 -11.62 14.54
CA ARG A 18 -2.99 -11.80 14.41
C ARG A 18 -2.60 -12.73 13.27
N ALA A 19 -3.34 -13.82 13.07
CA ALA A 19 -3.09 -14.74 11.95
C ALA A 19 -3.30 -14.04 10.60
N MET A 20 -4.39 -13.25 10.48
CA MET A 20 -4.68 -12.49 9.28
C MET A 20 -3.61 -11.42 8.98
N GLU A 21 -3.12 -10.73 10.02
CA GLU A 21 -2.01 -9.78 9.89
C GLU A 21 -0.73 -10.47 9.42
N ALA A 22 -0.38 -11.63 10.01
CA ALA A 22 0.79 -12.41 9.62
C ALA A 22 0.68 -12.94 8.18
N GLU A 23 -0.50 -13.38 7.76
CA GLU A 23 -0.75 -13.83 6.38
C GLU A 23 -0.56 -12.69 5.39
N ARG A 24 -1.16 -11.51 5.65
CA ARG A 24 -0.98 -10.32 4.82
C ARG A 24 0.49 -9.92 4.71
N GLU A 25 1.22 -9.97 5.82
CA GLU A 25 2.65 -9.67 5.83
C GLU A 25 3.45 -10.69 5.02
N SER A 26 3.13 -11.97 5.14
CA SER A 26 3.78 -13.02 4.35
C SER A 26 3.56 -12.83 2.84
N VAL A 27 2.37 -12.37 2.44
CA VAL A 27 2.07 -12.04 1.04
C VAL A 27 2.92 -10.86 0.59
N ARG A 28 2.99 -9.77 1.39
CA ARG A 28 3.80 -8.59 1.06
C ARG A 28 5.27 -8.92 0.90
N ILE A 29 5.85 -9.71 1.80
CA ILE A 29 7.24 -10.15 1.71
C ILE A 29 7.46 -10.87 0.37
N LYS A 30 6.55 -11.77 -0.02
CA LYS A 30 6.68 -12.50 -1.27
C LYS A 30 6.56 -11.61 -2.50
N GLN A 31 5.68 -10.61 -2.47
CA GLN A 31 5.56 -9.62 -3.54
C GLN A 31 6.85 -8.80 -3.69
N VAL A 32 7.46 -8.37 -2.58
CA VAL A 32 8.73 -7.64 -2.59
C VAL A 32 9.87 -8.51 -3.13
N GLU A 33 9.99 -9.76 -2.68
CA GLU A 33 10.97 -10.71 -3.22
C GLU A 33 10.84 -10.85 -4.74
N TRP A 34 9.60 -10.90 -5.24
CA TRP A 34 9.33 -10.98 -6.67
C TRP A 34 9.75 -9.70 -7.40
N LEU A 35 9.41 -8.52 -6.89
CA LEU A 35 9.84 -7.25 -7.49
C LEU A 35 11.37 -7.10 -7.54
N VAL A 36 12.07 -7.55 -6.50
CA VAL A 36 13.54 -7.55 -6.45
C VAL A 36 14.14 -8.45 -7.55
N GLN A 37 13.41 -9.44 -8.04
CA GLN A 37 13.86 -10.26 -9.18
C GLN A 37 13.55 -9.62 -10.54
N HIS A 38 12.70 -8.58 -10.57
CA HIS A 38 12.20 -7.94 -11.80
C HIS A 38 12.44 -6.42 -11.81
N GLN A 39 13.55 -5.96 -11.22
CA GLN A 39 13.84 -4.53 -11.02
C GLN A 39 14.01 -3.74 -12.32
N ASP A 40 14.43 -4.41 -13.40
CA ASP A 40 14.67 -3.79 -14.70
C ASP A 40 13.41 -3.80 -15.60
N GLN A 41 12.25 -4.18 -15.07
CA GLN A 41 10.99 -4.22 -15.80
C GLN A 41 10.09 -3.04 -15.43
N GLU A 42 9.42 -2.50 -16.46
CA GLU A 42 8.37 -1.51 -16.28
C GLU A 42 7.02 -2.22 -16.11
N PHE A 43 6.21 -1.72 -15.19
CA PHE A 43 4.89 -2.26 -14.89
C PHE A 43 3.83 -1.18 -15.09
N GLU A 44 2.70 -1.57 -15.67
CA GLU A 44 1.50 -0.74 -15.60
C GLU A 44 0.99 -0.71 -14.15
N GLY A 45 0.51 0.45 -13.73
CA GLY A 45 -0.01 0.62 -12.38
C GLY A 45 -1.11 1.65 -12.31
N VAL A 46 -1.94 1.50 -11.28
CA VAL A 46 -3.04 2.41 -10.97
C VAL A 46 -2.70 3.17 -9.70
N ILE A 47 -2.94 4.48 -9.70
CA ILE A 47 -2.79 5.30 -8.50
C ILE A 47 -3.87 4.87 -7.49
N SER A 48 -3.44 4.27 -6.38
CA SER A 48 -4.32 3.77 -5.31
C SER A 48 -4.51 4.81 -4.20
N GLY A 49 -3.57 5.75 -4.07
CA GLY A 49 -3.62 6.79 -3.05
C GLY A 49 -2.64 7.91 -3.30
N VAL A 50 -2.98 9.09 -2.78
CA VAL A 50 -2.13 10.28 -2.87
C VAL A 50 -1.97 10.85 -1.47
N THR A 51 -0.74 11.19 -1.13
CA THR A 51 -0.37 11.85 0.13
C THR A 51 0.53 13.04 -0.16
N SER A 52 0.73 13.90 0.84
CA SER A 52 1.59 15.08 0.70
C SER A 52 3.06 14.77 0.38
N PHE A 53 3.54 13.57 0.68
CA PHE A 53 4.93 13.15 0.47
C PHE A 53 5.10 12.13 -0.67
N GLY A 54 4.02 11.69 -1.31
CA GLY A 54 4.12 10.73 -2.41
C GLY A 54 2.80 10.17 -2.89
N ILE A 55 2.89 9.40 -3.96
CA ILE A 55 1.78 8.69 -4.60
C ILE A 55 1.98 7.20 -4.40
N PHE A 56 0.94 6.53 -3.94
CA PHE A 56 0.86 5.07 -3.92
C PHE A 56 0.36 4.58 -5.27
N VAL A 57 1.12 3.66 -5.87
CA VAL A 57 0.83 3.04 -7.15
C VAL A 57 0.76 1.54 -6.92
N GLU A 58 -0.33 0.93 -7.38
CA GLU A 58 -0.53 -0.52 -7.36
C GLU A 58 -0.31 -1.09 -8.76
N THR A 59 0.59 -2.07 -8.89
CA THR A 59 0.92 -2.67 -10.20
C THR A 59 -0.17 -3.63 -10.67
N LEU A 60 -0.41 -3.68 -11.98
CA LEU A 60 -1.31 -4.65 -12.61
C LEU A 60 -0.51 -5.76 -13.32
N PRO A 61 -1.00 -7.02 -13.31
CA PRO A 61 -2.13 -7.56 -12.54
C PRO A 61 -1.74 -8.03 -11.13
N TYR A 62 -0.50 -7.80 -10.70
CA TYR A 62 0.08 -8.43 -9.49
C TYR A 62 -0.35 -7.77 -8.17
N LEU A 63 -1.01 -6.61 -8.24
CA LEU A 63 -1.53 -5.83 -7.12
C LEU A 63 -0.45 -5.55 -6.06
N ILE A 64 0.77 -5.24 -6.52
CA ILE A 64 1.89 -4.93 -5.64
C ILE A 64 1.92 -3.41 -5.46
N GLU A 65 1.83 -2.97 -4.21
CA GLU A 65 1.83 -1.54 -3.87
C GLU A 65 3.26 -1.00 -3.75
N GLY A 66 3.50 0.15 -4.37
CA GLY A 66 4.75 0.92 -4.29
C GLY A 66 4.47 2.39 -3.99
N LEU A 67 5.40 3.04 -3.29
CA LEU A 67 5.34 4.48 -3.01
C LEU A 67 6.35 5.22 -3.89
N VAL A 68 5.84 6.10 -4.74
CA VAL A 68 6.65 7.08 -5.47
C VAL A 68 6.70 8.36 -4.64
N ARG A 69 7.90 8.69 -4.16
CA ARG A 69 8.16 9.94 -3.46
C ARG A 69 8.08 11.11 -4.43
N VAL A 70 7.43 12.21 -4.01
CA VAL A 70 7.28 13.41 -4.84
C VAL A 70 8.64 13.95 -5.29
N GLU A 71 9.67 13.85 -4.45
CA GLU A 71 11.01 14.35 -4.76
C GLU A 71 11.68 13.62 -5.93
N ARG A 72 11.21 12.42 -6.28
CA ARG A 72 11.70 11.64 -7.44
C ARG A 72 10.91 11.90 -8.71
N MET A 73 9.83 12.68 -8.64
CA MET A 73 9.04 13.04 -9.82
C MET A 73 9.69 14.27 -10.46
N GLU A 74 10.75 14.02 -11.24
CA GLU A 74 11.69 15.05 -11.74
C GLU A 74 11.07 16.04 -12.75
N ASN A 75 9.84 15.81 -13.21
CA ASN A 75 9.26 16.54 -14.33
C ASN A 75 8.31 17.69 -13.96
N ASP A 76 7.93 17.87 -12.69
CA ASP A 76 7.05 18.98 -12.29
C ASP A 76 7.13 19.29 -10.78
N PHE A 77 6.69 20.48 -10.38
CA PHE A 77 6.36 20.81 -8.99
C PHE A 77 4.93 20.35 -8.70
N TYR A 78 4.80 19.26 -7.96
CA TYR A 78 3.51 18.69 -7.62
C TYR A 78 2.96 19.29 -6.33
N ILE A 79 1.74 19.85 -6.40
CA ILE A 79 0.99 20.33 -5.23
C ILE A 79 -0.10 19.31 -4.91
N PHE A 80 -0.12 18.86 -3.65
CA PHE A 80 -1.19 18.03 -3.15
C PHE A 80 -2.44 18.87 -2.86
N ASP A 81 -3.56 18.55 -3.51
CA ASP A 81 -4.88 19.09 -3.21
C ASP A 81 -5.67 18.10 -2.35
N GLU A 82 -5.78 18.42 -1.06
CA GLU A 82 -6.53 17.63 -0.08
C GLU A 82 -8.02 17.53 -0.39
N LYS A 83 -8.61 18.49 -1.11
CA LYS A 83 -10.05 18.47 -1.41
C LYS A 83 -10.39 17.44 -2.48
N THR A 84 -9.47 17.19 -3.38
CA THR A 84 -9.66 16.29 -4.52
C THR A 84 -8.82 15.02 -4.43
N TYR A 85 -8.03 14.85 -3.36
CA TYR A 85 -7.05 13.77 -3.19
C TYR A 85 -6.16 13.59 -4.43
N SER A 86 -5.80 14.72 -5.05
CA SER A 86 -5.11 14.74 -6.33
C SER A 86 -3.78 15.48 -6.19
N MET A 87 -2.83 15.13 -7.05
CA MET A 87 -1.53 15.76 -7.12
C MET A 87 -1.43 16.50 -8.45
N ILE A 88 -1.37 17.83 -8.41
CA ILE A 88 -1.45 18.70 -9.59
C ILE A 88 -0.05 19.24 -9.90
N GLY A 89 0.44 18.99 -11.12
CA GLY A 89 1.68 19.56 -11.65
C GLY A 89 1.50 21.05 -11.97
N ARG A 90 2.49 21.87 -11.66
CA ARG A 90 2.42 23.34 -11.78
C ARG A 90 2.72 23.84 -13.18
N GLU A 91 3.52 23.13 -13.97
CA GLU A 91 3.84 23.48 -15.37
C GLU A 91 2.96 22.76 -16.39
N SER A 92 2.40 21.60 -16.06
CA SER A 92 1.61 20.77 -16.99
C SER A 92 0.08 20.97 -16.90
N GLY A 93 -0.36 22.01 -16.19
CA GLY A 93 -1.77 22.29 -15.88
C GLY A 93 -2.69 22.42 -17.09
#